data_AF-A0A843EAI0-F1
#
_entry.id   AF-A0A843EAI0-F1
#
_cell.length_a   1.000
_cell.length_b   1.000
_cell.length_c   1.000
_cell.angle_alpha   90.00
_cell.angle_beta   90.00
_cell.angle_gamma   90.00
#
_symmetry.space_group_name_H-M   'P 1'
#
loop_
_entity.id
_entity.type
_entity.pdbx_description
1 polymer ?
#
loop_
_entity_poly.entity_id
_entity_poly.type
_entity_poly.pdbx_seq_one_letter_code
_entity_poly.pdbx_strand_id
1 'polypeptide(L)'
;MIMDILLISECFLIVALIVFLIATLRIITYKSTSMGLIGTSSFTLALTLLLIAIGTIFNIGFFKDIALALLLLGIVGTIAYAAVMRRA
;
A
#
# COMPACT_ATOMS: atom_id res chain seq x y z
N MET A 1 15.30 16.82 -19.40
CA MET A 1 14.12 17.66 -19.07
C MET A 1 12.87 16.82 -18.76
N ILE A 2 12.38 15.94 -19.66
CA ILE A 2 11.24 15.05 -19.36
C ILE A 2 11.61 13.96 -18.34
N MET A 3 12.80 13.37 -18.45
CA MET A 3 13.28 12.37 -17.48
C MET A 3 13.41 12.94 -16.07
N ASP A 4 13.87 14.19 -15.97
CA ASP A 4 14.07 14.89 -14.69
C ASP A 4 12.74 15.22 -14.01
N ILE A 5 11.69 15.57 -14.78
CA ILE A 5 10.37 15.85 -14.21
C ILE A 5 9.68 14.59 -13.69
N LEU A 6 9.92 13.45 -14.36
CA LEU A 6 9.39 12.16 -13.93
C LEU A 6 10.01 11.73 -12.59
N LEU A 7 11.34 11.83 -12.46
CA LEU A 7 12.05 11.53 -11.21
C LEU A 7 11.62 12.44 -10.05
N ILE A 8 11.42 13.73 -10.32
CA ILE A 8 10.91 14.69 -9.33
C ILE A 8 9.49 14.31 -8.87
N SER A 9 8.62 13.90 -9.81
CA SER A 9 7.26 13.49 -9.51
C SER A 9 7.22 12.19 -8.69
N GLU A 10 8.05 11.20 -9.03
CA GLU A 10 8.16 9.95 -8.26
C GLU A 10 8.68 10.21 -6.84
N CYS A 11 9.63 11.12 -6.67
CA CYS A 11 10.15 11.48 -5.35
C CYS A 11 9.06 12.11 -4.47
N PHE A 12 8.25 13.02 -5.03
CA PHE A 12 7.11 13.60 -4.32
C PHE A 12 6.04 12.55 -3.99
N LEU A 13 5.81 11.60 -4.90
CA LEU A 13 4.90 10.47 -4.68
C LEU A 13 5.37 9.57 -3.52
N ILE A 14 6.67 9.29 -3.43
CA ILE A 14 7.25 8.51 -2.32
C ILE A 14 7.03 9.25 -0.98
N VAL A 15 7.28 10.56 -0.92
CA VAL A 15 7.05 11.35 0.30
C VAL A 15 5.57 11.32 0.69
N ALA A 16 4.65 11.50 -0.27
CA ALA A 16 3.22 11.41 -0.03
C ALA A 16 2.79 10.03 0.48
N LEU A 17 3.36 8.95 -0.09
CA LEU A 17 3.11 7.57 0.35
C LEU A 17 3.61 7.31 1.77
N ILE A 18 4.76 7.84 2.17
CA ILE A 18 5.27 7.72 3.54
C ILE A 18 4.33 8.40 4.53
N VAL A 19 3.85 9.61 4.23
CA VAL A 19 2.87 10.31 5.07
C VAL A 19 1.56 9.52 5.14
N PHE A 20 1.12 8.94 4.02
CA PHE A 20 -0.08 8.12 3.96
C PHE A 20 0.06 6.81 4.76
N LEU A 21 1.24 6.17 4.78
CA LEU A 21 1.52 5.00 5.62
C LEU A 21 1.40 5.33 7.12
N ILE A 22 1.89 6.50 7.54
CA ILE A 22 1.76 6.96 8.92
C ILE A 22 0.29 7.25 9.27
N ALA A 23 -0.44 7.89 8.36
CA ALA A 23 -1.86 8.18 8.54
C ALA A 23 -2.71 6.89 8.63
N THR A 24 -2.44 5.91 7.78
CA THR A 24 -3.12 4.61 7.82
C THR A 24 -2.81 3.83 9.09
N LEU A 25 -1.58 3.91 9.62
CA LEU A 25 -1.23 3.36 10.94
C LEU A 25 -2.12 3.90 12.06
N ARG A 26 -2.44 5.20 12.04
CA ARG A 26 -3.37 5.81 13.00
C ARG A 26 -4.78 5.23 12.86
N ILE A 27 -5.25 5.01 11.63
CA ILE A 27 -6.59 4.46 11.34
C ILE A 27 -6.70 3.01 11.83
N ILE A 28 -5.64 2.21 11.69
CA ILE A 28 -5.61 0.81 12.13
C ILE A 28 -5.88 0.68 13.65
N THR A 29 -5.36 1.60 14.45
CA THR A 29 -5.46 1.58 15.92
C THR A 29 -6.82 2.06 16.45
N TYR A 30 -7.75 2.50 15.59
CA TYR A 30 -9.08 2.92 16.04
C TYR A 30 -9.93 1.73 16.52
N LYS A 31 -10.81 2.01 17.49
CA LYS A 31 -11.59 1.00 18.25
C LYS A 31 -12.55 0.14 17.41
N SER A 32 -12.85 0.52 16.17
CA SER A 32 -13.78 -0.21 15.31
C SER A 32 -13.04 -1.18 14.40
N THR A 33 -13.49 -2.43 14.36
CA THR A 33 -12.97 -3.48 13.47
C THR A 33 -13.08 -3.12 11.99
N SER A 34 -14.10 -2.34 11.60
CA SER A 34 -14.24 -1.81 10.24
C SER A 34 -13.13 -0.81 9.90
N MET A 35 -12.76 0.07 10.84
CA MET A 35 -11.67 1.03 10.66
C MET A 35 -10.31 0.33 10.57
N GLY A 36 -10.10 -0.72 11.39
CA GLY A 36 -8.91 -1.58 11.29
C GLY A 36 -8.77 -2.25 9.93
N LEU A 37 -9.88 -2.74 9.37
CA LEU A 37 -9.90 -3.36 8.04
C LEU A 37 -9.55 -2.36 6.93
N ILE A 38 -10.17 -1.18 6.94
CA ILE A 38 -9.91 -0.11 5.97
C ILE A 38 -8.45 0.38 6.08
N GLY A 39 -7.94 0.50 7.30
CA GLY A 39 -6.56 0.89 7.55
C GLY A 39 -5.55 -0.11 7.01
N THR A 40 -5.75 -1.40 7.26
CA THR A 40 -4.83 -2.47 6.80
C THR A 40 -4.87 -2.67 5.28
N SER A 41 -6.03 -2.55 4.64
CA SER A 41 -6.15 -2.60 3.18
C SER A 41 -5.45 -1.41 2.51
N SER A 42 -5.64 -0.21 3.05
CA SER A 42 -5.01 1.01 2.53
C SER A 42 -3.50 1.01 2.76
N PHE A 43 -3.04 0.49 3.89
CA PHE A 43 -1.62 0.31 4.20
C PHE A 43 -0.94 -0.63 3.19
N THR A 44 -1.55 -1.78 2.90
CA THR A 44 -1.02 -2.76 1.95
C THR A 44 -0.94 -2.19 0.53
N LEU A 45 -1.95 -1.42 0.10
CA LEU A 45 -1.94 -0.69 -1.17
C LEU A 45 -0.81 0.34 -1.24
N ALA A 46 -0.66 1.15 -0.20
CA ALA A 46 0.41 2.15 -0.13
C ALA A 46 1.81 1.51 -0.15
N LEU A 47 1.98 0.40 0.56
CA LEU A 47 3.24 -0.34 0.57
C LEU A 47 3.56 -0.93 -0.81
N THR A 48 2.55 -1.43 -1.52
CA THR A 48 2.67 -1.94 -2.89
C THR A 48 3.11 -0.84 -3.85
N LEU A 49 2.48 0.34 -3.80
CA LEU A 49 2.86 1.49 -4.63
C LEU A 49 4.26 2.00 -4.32
N LEU A 50 4.64 2.04 -3.04
CA LEU A 50 5.97 2.44 -2.60
C LEU A 50 7.04 1.47 -3.12
N LEU A 51 6.76 0.16 -3.08
CA LEU A 51 7.65 -0.87 -3.60
C LEU A 51 7.80 -0.80 -5.12
N ILE A 52 6.74 -0.45 -5.86
CA ILE A 52 6.81 -0.20 -7.30
C ILE A 52 7.65 1.04 -7.59
N ALA A 53 7.40 2.17 -6.92
CA ALA A 53 8.10 3.43 -7.14
C ALA A 53 9.60 3.34 -6.82
N ILE A 54 9.96 2.66 -5.74
CA ILE A 54 11.39 2.43 -5.40
C ILE A 54 11.99 1.38 -6.35
N GLY A 55 11.24 0.33 -6.67
CA GLY A 55 11.68 -0.72 -7.57
C GLY A 55 11.99 -0.23 -8.99
N THR A 56 11.22 0.72 -9.51
CA THR A 56 11.46 1.37 -10.81
C THR A 56 12.72 2.22 -10.80
N ILE A 57 12.96 2.99 -9.73
CA ILE A 57 14.15 3.85 -9.59
C ILE A 57 15.43 3.02 -9.46
N PHE A 58 15.42 1.98 -8.61
CA PHE A 58 16.61 1.16 -8.33
C PHE A 58 16.77 -0.04 -9.28
N ASN A 59 15.89 -0.19 -10.28
CA ASN A 59 15.90 -1.26 -11.29
C ASN A 59 15.98 -2.69 -10.68
N ILE A 60 15.23 -2.93 -9.60
CA ILE A 60 15.23 -4.23 -8.93
C ILE A 60 14.49 -5.24 -9.81
N GLY A 61 15.01 -6.44 -10.06
CA GLY A 61 14.34 -7.39 -10.97
C GLY A 61 12.99 -7.92 -10.45
N PHE A 62 12.87 -8.07 -9.12
CA PHE A 62 11.79 -8.84 -8.48
C PHE A 62 10.67 -7.99 -7.86
N PHE A 63 10.72 -6.65 -7.93
CA PHE A 63 9.73 -5.82 -7.25
C PHE A 63 8.31 -6.02 -7.82
N LYS A 64 8.19 -6.33 -9.12
CA LYS A 64 6.89 -6.50 -9.78
C LYS A 64 6.15 -7.74 -9.25
N ASP A 65 6.86 -8.86 -9.11
CA ASP A 65 6.27 -10.11 -8.61
C ASP A 65 5.85 -9.96 -7.15
N ILE A 66 6.66 -9.29 -6.34
CA ILE A 66 6.35 -9.00 -4.93
C ILE A 66 5.16 -8.05 -4.83
N ALA A 67 5.13 -6.99 -5.63
CA ALA A 67 4.00 -6.06 -5.66
C ALA A 67 2.69 -6.75 -6.07
N LEU A 68 2.75 -7.65 -7.06
CA LEU A 68 1.60 -8.41 -7.51
C LEU A 68 1.13 -9.38 -6.41
N ALA A 69 2.06 -10.08 -5.75
CA ALA A 69 1.75 -10.93 -4.61
C ALA A 69 1.10 -10.15 -3.46
N LEU A 70 1.66 -9.00 -3.08
CA LEU A 70 1.11 -8.13 -2.03
C LEU A 70 -0.30 -7.64 -2.36
N LEU A 71 -0.55 -7.28 -3.63
CA LEU A 71 -1.86 -6.81 -4.07
C LEU A 71 -2.90 -7.95 -3.99
N LEU A 72 -2.56 -9.15 -4.45
CA LEU A 72 -3.44 -10.32 -4.36
C LEU A 72 -3.69 -10.73 -2.90
N LEU A 73 -2.63 -10.84 -2.10
CA LEU A 73 -2.74 -11.17 -0.66
C LEU A 73 -3.55 -10.12 0.10
N GLY A 74 -3.38 -8.84 -0.22
CA GLY A 74 -4.14 -7.74 0.40
C GLY A 74 -5.64 -7.86 0.12
N ILE A 75 -6.04 -8.08 -1.13
CA ILE A 75 -7.45 -8.25 -1.49
C ILE A 75 -8.04 -9.48 -0.82
N VAL A 76 -7.36 -10.64 -0.93
CA VAL A 76 -7.82 -11.90 -0.35
C VAL A 76 -7.98 -11.81 1.17
N GLY A 77 -7.01 -11.21 1.86
CA GLY A 77 -7.07 -11.02 3.31
C GLY A 77 -8.25 -10.14 3.74
N THR A 78 -8.52 -9.06 3.00
CA THR A 78 -9.61 -8.14 3.30
C THR A 78 -10.97 -8.81 3.09
N ILE A 79 -11.14 -9.58 2.01
CA ILE A 79 -12.36 -10.34 1.72
C ILE A 79 -12.58 -11.44 2.77
N ALA A 80 -11.54 -12.20 3.12
CA ALA A 80 -11.62 -13.25 4.12
C ALA A 80 -12.09 -12.70 5.47
N TYR A 81 -11.52 -11.58 5.90
CA TYR A 81 -11.91 -10.91 7.14
C TYR A 81 -13.35 -10.40 7.10
N ALA A 82 -13.76 -9.73 6.01
CA ALA A 82 -15.13 -9.26 5.84
C ALA A 82 -16.15 -10.42 5.84
N ALA A 83 -15.79 -11.57 5.27
CA ALA A 83 -16.62 -12.76 5.26
C ALA A 83 -16.80 -13.37 6.67
N VAL A 84 -15.76 -13.36 7.50
CA VAL A 84 -15.85 -13.80 8.91
C VAL A 84 -16.71 -12.83 9.70
N MET A 85 -16.48 -11.52 9.55
CA MET A 85 -17.20 -10.49 10.30
C MET A 85 -18.70 -10.43 9.94
N ARG A 86 -19.08 -10.85 8.73
CA ARG A 86 -20.49 -10.98 8.33
C ARG A 86 -21.21 -12.15 9.02
N ARG A 87 -20.46 -13.16 9.48
CA ARG A 87 -21.00 -14.38 10.13
C ARG A 87 -20.98 -14.31 11.65
N ALA A 88 -20.24 -13.35 12.23
CA ALA A 88 -20.18 -13.08 13.66
C ALA A 88 -21.29 -12.11 14.08
#